data_AF-A0A5B9YA08-F1
#
_entry.id   AF-A0A5B9YA08-F1
#
_cell.length_a   1.000
_cell.length_b   1.000
_cell.length_c   1.000
_cell.angle_alpha   90.00
_cell.angle_beta   90.00
_cell.angle_gamma   90.00
#
_symmetry.space_group_name_H-M   'P 1'
#
loop_
_entity.id
_entity.type
_entity.pdbx_description
1 polymer ?
#
loop_
_entity_poly.entity_id
_entity_poly.type
_entity_poly.pdbx_seq_one_letter_code
_entity_poly.pdbx_strand_id
1 'polypeptide(L)'
;MSCIFLNYLFFKGVSYLICKNCGANNPADVVTCPYCGTVDDQALMEVKKIEQQEKLQAHLTANSDEMITKKASKVFGRLTIAICAVLSVIMIVFGIVTYSCEHQEEWYRKSQVSGANYKANLERISNYLDNKQYSRALALVYATSPDYSSLDYYPDFYKELFMIDSYAYFIYDIQNYITYDDSLSSIELSTFKLEYAKDVYDTTPTNERCAAIKEELSESLDLYLRYYYRLTAEELEELKEIPNIEQFQIEGTTHFENIIQERMAEYEKNN
;
A
#
# COMPACT_ATOMS: atom_id res chain seq x y z
N MET A 1 -25.29 -5.01 32.90
CA MET A 1 -25.02 -6.10 33.86
C MET A 1 -26.24 -6.27 34.76
N SER A 2 -26.77 -7.49 34.80
CA SER A 2 -27.46 -8.13 35.94
C SER A 2 -28.74 -7.51 36.53
N CYS A 3 -29.88 -8.13 36.19
CA CYS A 3 -30.98 -8.48 37.10
C CYS A 3 -31.43 -9.89 36.68
N ILE A 4 -30.85 -10.97 37.20
CA ILE A 4 -31.28 -11.67 38.44
C ILE A 4 -32.79 -11.87 38.42
N PHE A 5 -33.24 -12.99 37.84
CA PHE A 5 -33.71 -14.16 38.59
C PHE A 5 -34.83 -13.81 39.57
N LEU A 6 -36.05 -13.68 39.08
CA LEU A 6 -37.24 -13.80 39.91
C LEU A 6 -38.38 -14.43 39.10
N ASN A 7 -39.01 -15.42 39.73
CA ASN A 7 -40.25 -16.10 39.34
C ASN A 7 -40.17 -17.19 38.26
N TYR A 8 -39.53 -18.31 38.60
CA TYR A 8 -40.02 -19.63 38.16
C TYR A 8 -39.84 -20.65 39.30
N LEU A 9 -40.39 -20.36 40.47
CA LEU A 9 -40.78 -21.42 41.40
C LEU A 9 -42.06 -22.02 40.84
N PHE A 10 -41.89 -23.08 40.04
CA PHE A 10 -42.95 -24.00 39.66
C PHE A 10 -43.69 -24.43 40.93
N PHE A 11 -44.92 -23.96 41.11
CA PHE A 11 -45.92 -24.69 41.89
C PHE A 11 -46.17 -25.99 41.12
N LYS A 12 -45.39 -27.05 41.41
CA LYS A 12 -45.87 -28.41 41.19
C LYS A 12 -47.09 -28.52 42.12
N GLY A 13 -48.29 -28.47 41.56
CA GLY A 13 -49.50 -28.74 42.31
C GLY A 13 -49.35 -30.12 42.94
N VAL A 14 -49.12 -30.16 44.25
CA VAL A 14 -48.99 -31.42 45.00
C VAL A 14 -50.40 -32.02 45.02
N SER A 15 -50.60 -33.09 44.24
CA SER A 15 -51.81 -33.90 44.31
C SER A 15 -51.79 -34.67 45.63
N TYR A 16 -52.92 -34.75 46.33
CA TYR A 16 -53.05 -35.47 47.59
C TYR A 16 -54.00 -36.65 47.43
N LEU A 17 -53.61 -37.81 47.94
CA LEU A 17 -54.38 -39.05 47.92
C LEU A 17 -54.70 -39.49 49.36
N ILE A 18 -55.93 -39.95 49.58
CA ILE A 18 -56.38 -40.48 50.86
C ILE A 18 -55.99 -41.96 50.95
N CYS A 19 -55.17 -42.32 51.94
CA CYS A 19 -54.79 -43.71 52.20
C CYS A 19 -56.03 -44.55 52.51
N LYS A 20 -56.27 -45.59 51.70
CA LYS A 20 -57.44 -46.47 51.86
C LYS A 20 -57.44 -47.28 53.16
N ASN A 21 -56.29 -47.43 53.82
CA ASN A 21 -56.17 -48.24 55.04
C ASN A 21 -56.41 -47.43 56.33
N CYS A 22 -55.84 -46.22 56.43
CA CYS A 22 -55.96 -45.40 57.65
C CYS A 22 -56.69 -44.05 57.45
N GLY A 23 -57.06 -43.71 56.22
CA GLY A 23 -57.76 -42.46 55.90
C GLY A 23 -56.88 -41.20 55.93
N ALA A 24 -55.56 -41.33 56.17
CA ALA A 24 -54.66 -40.19 56.19
C ALA A 24 -54.45 -39.61 54.77
N ASN A 25 -54.37 -38.28 54.67
CA ASN A 25 -54.11 -37.58 53.42
C ASN A 25 -52.60 -37.49 53.19
N ASN A 26 -52.11 -38.11 52.12
CA ASN A 26 -50.70 -38.13 51.78
C ASN A 26 -50.46 -37.48 50.40
N PRO A 27 -49.28 -36.85 50.19
CA PRO A 27 -48.86 -36.45 48.85
C PRO A 27 -48.84 -37.65 47.89
N ALA A 28 -49.29 -37.47 46.66
CA ALA A 28 -49.43 -38.53 45.65
C ALA A 28 -48.08 -39.12 45.17
N ASP A 29 -46.97 -38.44 45.47
CA ASP A 29 -45.60 -38.91 45.22
C ASP A 29 -45.05 -39.81 46.34
N VAL A 30 -45.78 -39.95 47.46
CA VAL A 30 -45.41 -40.82 48.59
C VAL A 30 -46.12 -42.17 48.46
N VAL A 31 -45.37 -43.15 47.92
CA VAL A 31 -45.85 -44.51 47.63
C VAL A 31 -46.29 -45.29 48.87
N THR A 32 -45.70 -45.02 50.03
CA THR A 32 -45.99 -45.73 51.28
C THR A 32 -46.54 -44.75 52.31
N CYS A 33 -47.74 -45.03 52.83
CA CYS A 33 -48.36 -44.18 53.84
C CYS A 33 -47.46 -44.07 55.08
N PRO A 34 -47.00 -42.87 55.48
CA PRO A 34 -46.10 -42.70 56.61
C PRO A 34 -46.76 -43.01 57.95
N TYR A 35 -48.10 -43.02 58.00
CA TYR A 35 -48.87 -43.24 59.23
C TYR A 35 -49.18 -44.70 59.52
N CYS A 36 -49.35 -45.54 58.49
CA CYS A 36 -49.70 -46.96 58.66
C CYS A 36 -48.78 -47.93 57.92
N GLY A 37 -47.76 -47.42 57.21
CA GLY A 37 -46.77 -48.23 56.48
C GLY A 37 -47.33 -48.98 55.27
N THR A 38 -48.60 -48.77 54.91
CA THR A 38 -49.25 -49.48 53.79
C THR A 38 -48.92 -48.78 52.48
N VAL A 39 -48.55 -49.57 51.46
CA VAL A 39 -48.31 -49.07 50.10
C VAL A 39 -49.63 -48.64 49.47
N ASP A 40 -49.67 -47.44 48.91
CA ASP A 40 -50.80 -46.95 48.14
C ASP A 40 -50.58 -47.26 46.65
N ASP A 41 -51.35 -48.21 46.14
CA ASP A 41 -51.29 -48.63 44.74
C ASP A 41 -51.55 -47.47 43.76
N GLN A 42 -52.34 -46.46 44.16
CA GLN A 42 -52.63 -45.30 43.31
C GLN A 42 -51.42 -44.37 43.20
N ALA A 43 -50.76 -44.09 44.32
CA ALA A 43 -49.50 -43.33 44.34
C ALA A 43 -48.40 -44.07 43.55
N LEU A 44 -48.30 -45.40 43.72
CA LEU A 44 -47.34 -46.22 42.97
C LEU A 44 -47.57 -46.17 41.45
N MET A 45 -48.83 -46.18 41.00
CA MET A 45 -49.16 -46.06 39.58
C MET A 45 -48.84 -44.66 39.03
N GLU A 46 -49.05 -43.60 39.83
CA GLU A 46 -48.77 -42.22 39.41
C GLU A 46 -47.27 -41.96 39.28
N VAL A 47 -46.45 -42.43 40.24
CA VAL A 47 -44.98 -42.36 40.16
C VAL A 47 -44.45 -43.12 38.93
N LYS A 48 -44.97 -44.31 38.63
CA LYS A 48 -44.57 -45.06 37.43
C LYS A 48 -44.95 -44.37 36.13
N LYS A 49 -46.11 -43.70 36.08
CA LYS A 49 -46.53 -42.91 34.91
C LYS A 49 -45.62 -41.70 34.70
N ILE A 50 -45.27 -40.99 35.77
CA ILE A 50 -44.35 -39.85 35.72
C ILE A 50 -42.97 -40.31 35.22
N GLU A 51 -42.43 -41.40 35.78
CA GLU A 51 -41.13 -41.94 35.35
C GLU A 51 -41.14 -42.38 33.87
N GLN A 52 -42.24 -42.96 33.39
CA GLN A 52 -42.41 -43.31 31.97
C GLN A 52 -42.51 -42.07 31.06
N GLN A 53 -43.21 -41.02 31.51
CA GLN A 53 -43.32 -39.77 30.78
C GLN A 53 -41.98 -39.04 30.70
N GLU A 54 -41.22 -39.00 31.80
CA GLU A 54 -39.88 -38.41 31.83
C GLU A 54 -38.90 -39.17 30.92
N LYS A 55 -38.93 -40.50 30.93
CA LYS A 55 -38.13 -41.33 30.01
C LYS A 55 -38.52 -41.09 28.55
N LEU A 56 -39.82 -41.00 28.25
CA LEU A 56 -40.29 -40.71 26.90
C LEU A 56 -39.88 -39.29 26.46
N GLN A 57 -39.99 -38.31 27.35
CA GLN A 57 -39.61 -36.93 27.07
C GLN A 57 -38.09 -36.80 26.85
N ALA A 58 -37.27 -37.49 27.66
CA ALA A 58 -35.82 -37.55 27.47
C ALA A 58 -35.41 -38.22 26.15
N HIS A 59 -36.11 -39.28 25.73
CA HIS A 59 -35.90 -39.90 24.43
C HIS A 59 -36.31 -38.98 23.27
N LEU A 60 -37.40 -38.23 23.41
CA LEU A 60 -37.86 -37.29 22.40
C LEU A 60 -36.90 -36.10 22.26
N THR A 61 -36.39 -35.54 23.37
CA THR A 61 -35.43 -34.43 23.35
C THR A 61 -34.09 -34.87 22.76
N ALA A 62 -33.54 -36.00 23.20
CA ALA A 62 -32.29 -36.54 22.66
C ALA A 62 -32.36 -36.81 21.14
N ASN A 63 -33.46 -37.41 20.68
CA ASN A 63 -33.67 -37.62 19.25
C ASN A 63 -33.85 -36.31 18.48
N SER A 64 -34.49 -35.30 19.10
CA SER A 64 -34.66 -33.99 18.46
C SER A 64 -33.34 -33.23 18.32
N ASP A 65 -32.48 -33.24 19.34
CA ASP A 65 -31.17 -32.57 19.31
C ASP A 65 -30.23 -33.25 18.31
N GLU A 66 -30.25 -34.58 18.24
CA GLU A 66 -29.48 -35.34 17.25
C GLU A 66 -29.97 -35.06 15.81
N MET A 67 -31.29 -34.94 15.61
CA MET A 67 -31.85 -34.58 14.30
C MET A 67 -31.57 -33.13 13.91
N ILE A 68 -31.62 -32.19 14.86
CA ILE A 68 -31.32 -30.77 14.62
C ILE A 68 -29.84 -30.59 14.27
N THR A 69 -28.93 -31.22 15.01
CA THR A 69 -27.48 -31.13 14.75
C THR A 69 -27.07 -31.77 13.43
N LYS A 70 -27.62 -32.94 13.08
CA LYS A 70 -27.37 -33.62 11.78
C LYS A 70 -27.93 -32.84 10.59
N LYS A 71 -29.10 -32.21 10.73
CA LYS A 71 -29.67 -31.36 9.66
C LYS A 71 -28.92 -30.05 9.52
N ALA A 72 -28.55 -29.41 10.64
CA ALA A 72 -27.80 -28.17 10.64
C ALA A 72 -26.42 -28.33 9.99
N SER A 73 -25.65 -29.37 10.35
CA SER A 73 -24.30 -29.59 9.77
C SER A 73 -24.33 -29.80 8.25
N LYS A 74 -25.36 -30.49 7.73
CA LYS A 74 -25.54 -30.69 6.29
C LYS A 74 -25.90 -29.39 5.55
N VAL A 75 -26.67 -28.50 6.18
CA VAL A 75 -27.02 -27.19 5.62
C VAL A 75 -25.81 -26.25 5.66
N PHE A 76 -25.11 -26.17 6.79
CA PHE A 76 -23.90 -25.37 6.93
C PHE A 76 -22.81 -25.80 5.95
N GLY A 77 -22.56 -27.11 5.79
CA GLY A 77 -21.58 -27.59 4.81
C GLY A 77 -21.89 -27.15 3.38
N ARG A 78 -23.17 -27.19 2.97
CA ARG A 78 -23.59 -26.72 1.64
C ARG A 78 -23.46 -25.20 1.49
N LEU A 79 -23.81 -24.44 2.53
CA LEU A 79 -23.67 -22.99 2.56
C LEU A 79 -22.21 -22.57 2.44
N THR A 80 -21.31 -23.22 3.20
CA THR A 80 -19.86 -22.96 3.14
C THR A 80 -19.30 -23.24 1.76
N ILE A 81 -19.66 -24.37 1.13
CA ILE A 81 -19.23 -24.67 -0.24
C ILE A 81 -19.72 -23.61 -1.23
N ALA A 82 -20.98 -23.17 -1.11
CA ALA A 82 -21.53 -22.13 -1.98
C ALA A 82 -20.80 -20.79 -1.79
N ILE A 83 -20.51 -20.39 -0.55
CA ILE A 83 -19.74 -19.18 -0.24
C ILE A 83 -18.33 -19.28 -0.83
N CYS A 84 -17.63 -20.40 -0.62
CA CYS A 84 -16.30 -20.61 -1.20
C CYS A 84 -16.32 -20.53 -2.73
N ALA A 85 -17.32 -21.14 -3.39
CA ALA A 85 -17.46 -21.07 -4.84
C ALA A 85 -17.66 -19.63 -5.33
N VAL A 86 -18.52 -18.85 -4.67
CA VAL A 86 -18.74 -17.43 -5.01
C VAL A 86 -17.47 -16.62 -4.81
N LEU A 87 -16.76 -16.80 -3.69
CA LEU A 87 -15.49 -16.11 -3.43
C LEU A 87 -14.41 -16.48 -4.45
N SER A 88 -14.31 -17.75 -4.86
CA SER A 88 -13.40 -18.18 -5.91
C SER A 88 -13.70 -17.49 -7.25
N VAL A 89 -14.98 -17.37 -7.62
CA VAL A 89 -15.37 -16.64 -8.85
C VAL A 89 -14.99 -15.18 -8.76
N ILE A 90 -15.23 -14.53 -7.62
CA ILE A 90 -14.85 -13.12 -7.41
C ILE A 90 -13.33 -12.94 -7.57
N MET A 91 -12.52 -13.82 -6.96
CA MET A 91 -11.06 -13.77 -7.07
C MET A 91 -10.57 -13.97 -8.51
N ILE A 92 -11.20 -14.88 -9.27
CA ILE A 92 -10.87 -15.10 -10.68
C ILE A 92 -11.20 -13.86 -11.50
N VAL A 93 -12.40 -13.28 -11.34
CA VAL A 93 -12.81 -12.07 -12.05
C VAL A 93 -11.88 -10.90 -11.70
N PHE A 94 -11.58 -10.72 -10.42
CA PHE A 94 -10.64 -9.69 -9.96
C PHE A 94 -9.26 -9.87 -10.61
N GLY A 95 -8.72 -11.09 -10.61
CA GLY A 95 -7.45 -11.40 -11.25
C GLY A 95 -7.42 -11.13 -12.76
N ILE A 96 -8.52 -11.43 -13.47
CA ILE A 96 -8.65 -11.13 -14.90
C ILE A 96 -8.66 -9.61 -15.14
N VAL A 97 -9.41 -8.86 -14.33
CA VAL A 97 -9.51 -7.40 -14.45
C VAL A 97 -8.17 -6.73 -14.16
N THR A 98 -7.49 -7.10 -13.06
CA THR A 98 -6.19 -6.53 -12.71
C THR A 98 -5.15 -6.85 -13.79
N TYR A 99 -5.09 -8.11 -14.24
CA TYR A 99 -4.20 -8.52 -15.32
C TYR A 99 -4.46 -7.76 -16.63
N SER A 100 -5.73 -7.60 -17.00
CA SER A 100 -6.11 -6.88 -18.23
C SER A 100 -5.74 -5.39 -18.15
N CYS A 101 -5.89 -4.78 -16.97
CA CYS A 101 -5.54 -3.37 -16.75
C CYS A 101 -4.02 -3.15 -16.89
N GLU A 102 -3.22 -3.96 -16.21
CA GLU A 102 -1.75 -3.89 -16.29
C GLU A 102 -1.25 -4.14 -17.71
N HIS A 103 -1.79 -5.15 -18.39
CA HIS A 103 -1.38 -5.50 -19.74
C HIS A 103 -1.78 -4.43 -20.78
N GLN A 104 -2.95 -3.80 -20.60
CA GLN A 104 -3.38 -2.72 -21.49
C GLN A 104 -2.50 -1.48 -21.36
N GLU A 105 -2.12 -1.10 -20.13
CA GLU A 105 -1.18 0.00 -19.91
C GLU A 105 0.18 -0.28 -20.53
N GLU A 106 0.74 -1.48 -20.30
CA GLU A 106 2.02 -1.88 -20.87
C GLU A 106 2.00 -1.85 -22.40
N TRP A 107 0.93 -2.38 -23.01
CA TRP A 107 0.73 -2.35 -24.46
C TRP A 107 0.64 -0.91 -24.98
N TYR A 108 -0.16 -0.07 -24.33
CA TYR A 108 -0.30 1.34 -24.72
C TYR A 108 1.05 2.06 -24.64
N ARG A 109 1.80 1.86 -23.56
CA ARG A 109 3.13 2.44 -23.37
C ARG A 109 4.12 1.97 -24.45
N LYS A 110 4.24 0.67 -24.69
CA LYS A 110 5.09 0.14 -25.78
C LYS A 110 4.67 0.65 -27.16
N SER A 111 3.38 0.94 -27.35
CA SER A 111 2.89 1.53 -28.61
C SER A 111 3.36 2.98 -28.84
N GLN A 112 3.70 3.74 -27.79
CA GLN A 112 4.16 5.14 -27.93
C GLN A 112 5.59 5.23 -28.46
N VAL A 113 6.42 4.24 -28.13
CA VAL A 113 7.82 4.13 -28.54
C VAL A 113 8.02 3.15 -29.70
N SER A 114 6.96 2.82 -30.44
CA SER A 114 7.04 1.97 -31.62
C SER A 114 6.23 2.50 -32.81
N GLY A 115 6.52 1.97 -34.00
CA GLY A 115 5.75 2.22 -35.22
C GLY A 115 5.62 3.70 -35.59
N ALA A 116 4.39 4.13 -35.87
CA ALA A 116 4.08 5.50 -36.31
C ALA A 116 4.20 6.53 -35.17
N ASN A 117 3.86 6.14 -33.94
CA ASN A 117 3.95 7.02 -32.77
C ASN A 117 5.41 7.37 -32.47
N TYR A 118 6.31 6.39 -32.57
CA TYR A 118 7.75 6.63 -32.42
C TYR A 118 8.24 7.71 -33.38
N LYS A 119 7.91 7.58 -34.67
CA LYS A 119 8.29 8.58 -35.70
C LYS A 119 7.72 9.97 -35.42
N ALA A 120 6.44 10.04 -35.05
CA ALA A 120 5.81 11.31 -34.69
C ALA A 120 6.44 11.94 -33.43
N ASN A 121 6.84 11.12 -32.46
CA ASN A 121 7.53 11.59 -31.26
C ASN A 121 8.94 12.09 -31.58
N LEU A 122 9.70 11.42 -32.45
CA LEU A 122 11.02 11.92 -32.90
C LEU A 122 10.90 13.29 -33.57
N GLU A 123 9.91 13.48 -34.45
CA GLU A 123 9.68 14.77 -35.12
C GLU A 123 9.33 15.87 -34.11
N ARG A 124 8.45 15.58 -33.14
CA ARG A 124 8.09 16.51 -32.06
C ARG A 124 9.28 16.85 -31.17
N ILE A 125 10.09 15.86 -30.78
CA ILE A 125 11.30 16.08 -29.99
C ILE A 125 12.24 16.99 -30.76
N SER A 126 12.55 16.69 -32.02
CA SER A 126 13.39 17.56 -32.87
C SER A 126 12.87 18.98 -32.88
N ASN A 127 11.58 19.17 -33.17
CA ASN A 127 10.98 20.49 -33.22
C ASN A 127 11.07 21.22 -31.88
N TYR A 128 10.87 20.53 -30.74
CA TYR A 128 11.03 21.16 -29.44
C TYR A 128 12.49 21.57 -29.17
N LEU A 129 13.46 20.73 -29.52
CA LEU A 129 14.88 21.05 -29.37
C LEU A 129 15.29 22.22 -30.27
N ASP A 130 14.88 22.22 -31.54
CA ASP A 130 15.19 23.26 -32.51
C ASP A 130 14.58 24.63 -32.11
N ASN A 131 13.46 24.61 -31.37
CA ASN A 131 12.82 25.81 -30.82
C ASN A 131 13.20 26.11 -29.36
N LYS A 132 14.24 25.46 -28.82
CA LYS A 132 14.71 25.62 -27.42
C LYS A 132 13.64 25.37 -26.35
N GLN A 133 12.64 24.55 -26.66
CA GLN A 133 11.57 24.14 -25.74
C GLN A 133 11.96 22.89 -24.96
N TYR A 134 13.11 22.94 -24.27
CA TYR A 134 13.75 21.79 -23.63
C TYR A 134 12.86 21.05 -22.63
N SER A 135 12.12 21.78 -21.79
CA SER A 135 11.17 21.19 -20.83
C SER A 135 10.04 20.41 -21.50
N ARG A 136 9.58 20.84 -22.68
CA ARG A 136 8.57 20.12 -23.47
C ARG A 136 9.14 18.88 -24.12
N ALA A 137 10.40 18.91 -24.55
CA ALA A 137 11.09 17.73 -25.05
C ALA A 137 11.18 16.65 -23.97
N LEU A 138 11.68 16.99 -22.77
CA LEU A 138 11.72 16.06 -21.63
C LEU A 138 10.33 15.57 -21.21
N ALA A 139 9.36 16.48 -21.06
CA ALA A 139 8.01 16.10 -20.66
C ALA A 139 7.36 15.15 -21.65
N LEU A 140 7.61 15.32 -22.95
CA LEU A 140 7.15 14.38 -23.97
C LEU A 140 7.81 13.01 -23.76
N VAL A 141 9.14 12.95 -23.60
CA VAL A 141 9.90 11.71 -23.40
C VAL A 141 9.41 10.95 -22.17
N TYR A 142 9.22 11.61 -21.03
CA TYR A 142 8.70 10.95 -19.83
C TYR A 142 7.23 10.52 -19.94
N ALA A 143 6.41 11.28 -20.67
CA ALA A 143 5.02 10.92 -20.90
C ALA A 143 4.87 9.72 -21.85
N THR A 144 5.86 9.45 -22.69
CA THR A 144 5.82 8.37 -23.68
C THR A 144 6.73 7.19 -23.35
N SER A 145 7.69 7.34 -22.43
CA SER A 145 8.55 6.24 -22.00
C SER A 145 7.76 5.16 -21.22
N PRO A 146 7.93 3.87 -21.56
CA PRO A 146 7.31 2.78 -20.83
C PRO A 146 7.65 2.66 -19.35
N ASP A 147 8.78 3.20 -18.92
CA ASP A 147 9.27 3.19 -17.53
C ASP A 147 9.28 4.59 -16.89
N TYR A 148 8.65 5.58 -17.53
CA TYR A 148 8.51 6.97 -17.06
C TYR A 148 9.80 7.78 -16.93
N SER A 149 10.98 7.21 -17.15
CA SER A 149 12.24 7.93 -16.91
C SER A 149 13.36 7.62 -17.89
N SER A 150 13.30 6.53 -18.66
CA SER A 150 14.41 6.18 -19.54
C SER A 150 14.44 7.02 -20.81
N LEU A 151 15.58 7.64 -21.05
CA LEU A 151 15.93 8.32 -22.29
C LEU A 151 16.31 7.33 -23.41
N ASP A 152 16.54 6.05 -23.08
CA ASP A 152 17.06 5.03 -24.00
C ASP A 152 16.09 4.72 -25.15
N TYR A 153 14.81 5.05 -24.99
CA TYR A 153 13.80 4.87 -26.03
C TYR A 153 13.95 5.87 -27.19
N TYR A 154 14.78 6.90 -27.05
CA TYR A 154 15.03 7.92 -28.07
C TYR A 154 16.53 8.07 -28.35
N PRO A 155 17.21 7.01 -28.86
CA PRO A 155 18.67 6.97 -28.97
C PRO A 155 19.24 8.09 -29.85
N ASP A 156 18.49 8.52 -30.88
CA ASP A 156 18.90 9.59 -31.80
C ASP A 156 19.04 10.96 -31.11
N PHE A 157 18.39 11.14 -29.97
CA PHE A 157 18.40 12.37 -29.17
C PHE A 157 18.98 12.17 -27.76
N TYR A 158 19.52 10.98 -27.47
CA TYR A 158 19.89 10.60 -26.11
C TYR A 158 20.84 11.60 -25.46
N LYS A 159 21.87 12.05 -26.18
CA LYS A 159 22.88 12.98 -25.64
C LYS A 159 22.29 14.37 -25.39
N GLU A 160 21.50 14.90 -26.32
CA GLU A 160 20.77 16.16 -26.11
C GLU A 160 19.84 16.07 -24.90
N LEU A 161 19.03 15.02 -24.81
CA LEU A 161 18.06 14.83 -23.74
C LEU A 161 18.75 14.61 -22.38
N PHE A 162 19.84 13.85 -22.34
CA PHE A 162 20.61 13.59 -21.14
C PHE A 162 21.17 14.89 -20.53
N MET A 163 21.79 15.76 -21.34
CA MET A 163 22.28 17.05 -20.84
C MET A 163 21.14 17.93 -20.32
N ILE A 164 20.01 17.97 -21.05
CA ILE A 164 18.84 18.74 -20.64
C ILE A 164 18.28 18.21 -19.33
N ASP A 165 18.25 16.89 -19.14
CA ASP A 165 17.79 16.23 -17.92
C ASP A 165 18.69 16.54 -16.73
N SER A 166 20.01 16.32 -16.86
CA SER A 166 20.97 16.67 -15.82
C SER A 166 20.89 18.16 -15.46
N TYR A 167 20.79 19.05 -16.46
CA TYR A 167 20.56 20.47 -16.21
C TYR A 167 19.26 20.74 -15.44
N ALA A 168 18.15 20.10 -15.82
CA ALA A 168 16.86 20.28 -15.16
C ALA A 168 16.91 19.82 -13.68
N TYR A 169 17.55 18.70 -13.39
CA TYR A 169 17.77 18.23 -12.03
C TYR A 169 18.61 19.22 -11.22
N PHE A 170 19.72 19.72 -11.79
CA PHE A 170 20.55 20.74 -11.15
C PHE A 170 19.74 22.00 -10.77
N ILE A 171 18.91 22.51 -11.69
CA ILE A 171 18.06 23.67 -11.42
C ILE A 171 16.99 23.37 -10.36
N TYR A 172 16.37 22.19 -10.42
CA TYR A 172 15.37 21.77 -9.43
C TYR A 172 15.98 21.73 -8.01
N ASP A 173 17.21 21.25 -7.87
CA ASP A 173 17.91 21.24 -6.59
C ASP A 173 18.21 22.65 -6.07
N ILE A 174 18.66 23.57 -6.95
CA ILE A 174 18.80 24.99 -6.59
C ILE A 174 17.47 25.59 -6.15
N GLN A 175 16.37 25.29 -6.84
CA GLN A 175 15.05 25.85 -6.49
C GLN A 175 14.54 25.32 -5.15
N ASN A 176 14.74 24.03 -4.86
CA ASN A 176 14.42 23.48 -3.55
C ASN A 176 15.26 24.14 -2.46
N TYR A 177 16.56 24.35 -2.71
CA TYR A 177 17.43 25.10 -1.80
C TYR A 177 16.88 26.49 -1.48
N ILE A 178 16.44 27.25 -2.49
CA ILE A 178 15.85 28.59 -2.29
C ILE A 178 14.52 28.54 -1.53
N THR A 179 13.70 27.49 -1.74
CA THR A 179 12.31 27.45 -1.27
C THR A 179 12.18 26.98 0.18
N TYR A 180 13.09 26.14 0.67
CA TYR A 180 13.02 25.52 2.01
C TYR A 180 13.80 26.29 3.11
N ASP A 181 14.21 27.54 2.84
CA ASP A 181 15.07 28.31 3.75
C ASP A 181 14.31 28.93 4.94
N ASP A 182 14.64 28.47 6.14
CA ASP A 182 14.63 29.28 7.37
C ASP A 182 15.92 29.10 8.21
N SER A 183 16.88 28.29 7.75
CA SER A 183 18.22 28.21 8.33
C SER A 183 19.18 27.46 7.42
N LEU A 184 20.10 28.19 6.77
CA LEU A 184 21.24 27.58 6.06
C LEU A 184 22.06 26.60 6.93
N SER A 185 21.96 26.67 8.26
CA SER A 185 22.77 25.90 9.20
C SER A 185 22.42 24.41 9.35
N SER A 186 21.29 23.92 8.83
CA SER A 186 20.89 22.50 8.95
C SER A 186 21.07 21.71 7.66
N ILE A 187 21.74 22.28 6.67
CA ILE A 187 22.02 21.61 5.41
C ILE A 187 23.05 20.53 5.73
N GLU A 188 22.61 19.27 5.80
CA GLU A 188 23.48 18.22 5.33
C GLU A 188 23.78 18.57 3.88
N LEU A 189 24.94 19.20 3.66
CA LEU A 189 25.52 19.50 2.35
C LEU A 189 25.87 18.22 1.56
N SER A 190 25.25 17.10 1.95
CA SER A 190 25.54 15.71 1.63
C SER A 190 25.06 15.30 0.25
N THR A 191 24.96 16.26 -0.66
CA THR A 191 25.58 16.18 -1.99
C THR A 191 25.19 17.46 -2.72
N PHE A 192 26.10 18.43 -2.79
CA PHE A 192 26.00 19.39 -3.89
C PHE A 192 26.03 18.58 -5.17
N LYS A 193 24.91 18.56 -5.90
CA LYS A 193 24.79 17.78 -7.13
C LYS A 193 25.47 18.48 -8.31
N LEU A 194 26.69 18.92 -8.06
CA LEU A 194 27.67 19.30 -9.06
C LEU A 194 27.90 18.16 -10.05
N GLU A 195 27.59 16.91 -9.68
CA GLU A 195 27.54 15.79 -10.60
C GLU A 195 26.66 16.05 -11.82
N TYR A 196 25.49 16.67 -11.64
CA TYR A 196 24.61 16.99 -12.76
C TYR A 196 25.16 18.12 -13.64
N ALA A 197 25.87 19.09 -13.04
CA ALA A 197 26.60 20.08 -13.84
C ALA A 197 27.74 19.41 -14.61
N LYS A 198 28.44 18.45 -13.98
CA LYS A 198 29.52 17.69 -14.58
C LYS A 198 29.03 16.82 -15.74
N ASP A 199 27.87 16.18 -15.62
CA ASP A 199 27.23 15.44 -16.71
C ASP A 199 27.04 16.30 -17.97
N VAL A 200 26.65 17.57 -17.79
CA VAL A 200 26.51 18.52 -18.90
C VAL A 200 27.88 18.86 -19.48
N TYR A 201 28.87 19.19 -18.65
CA TYR A 201 30.22 19.52 -19.09
C TYR A 201 30.94 18.35 -19.80
N ASP A 202 30.74 17.13 -19.34
CA ASP A 202 31.41 15.92 -19.87
C ASP A 202 30.73 15.32 -21.08
N THR A 203 29.47 15.67 -21.31
CA THR A 203 28.77 15.17 -22.49
C THR A 203 29.50 15.59 -23.76
N THR A 204 29.97 14.62 -24.52
CA THR A 204 30.59 14.86 -25.83
C THR A 204 29.48 15.03 -26.87
N PRO A 205 29.38 16.19 -27.55
CA PRO A 205 28.35 16.41 -28.56
C PRO A 205 28.48 15.46 -29.75
N THR A 206 27.35 14.99 -30.27
CA THR A 206 27.29 14.08 -31.44
C THR A 206 27.03 14.81 -32.75
N ASN A 207 26.51 16.04 -32.70
CA ASN A 207 26.15 16.86 -33.85
C ASN A 207 26.16 18.36 -33.47
N GLU A 208 26.01 19.26 -34.44
CA GLU A 208 26.01 20.72 -34.21
C GLU A 208 24.91 21.18 -33.26
N ARG A 209 23.70 20.62 -33.34
CA ARG A 209 22.61 20.96 -32.43
C ARG A 209 22.94 20.56 -30.99
N CYS A 210 23.47 19.36 -30.80
CA CYS A 210 23.94 18.87 -29.50
C CYS A 210 25.02 19.78 -28.93
N ALA A 211 25.95 20.25 -29.78
CA ALA A 211 26.99 21.20 -29.35
C ALA A 211 26.41 22.56 -28.94
N ALA A 212 25.46 23.09 -29.70
CA ALA A 212 24.78 24.35 -29.38
C ALA A 212 23.97 24.26 -28.08
N ILE A 213 23.27 23.14 -27.85
CA ILE A 213 22.57 22.89 -26.58
C ILE A 213 23.58 22.83 -25.42
N LYS A 214 24.68 22.09 -25.59
CA LYS A 214 25.71 21.98 -24.56
C LYS A 214 26.27 23.36 -24.18
N GLU A 215 26.64 24.16 -25.17
CA GLU A 215 27.18 25.51 -24.97
C GLU A 215 26.19 26.38 -24.17
N GLU A 216 24.93 26.44 -24.61
CA GLU A 216 23.88 27.21 -23.93
C GLU A 216 23.66 26.76 -22.48
N LEU A 217 23.56 25.45 -22.24
CA LEU A 217 23.36 24.92 -20.89
C LEU A 217 24.60 25.14 -20.01
N SER A 218 25.81 24.98 -20.56
CA SER A 218 27.06 25.21 -19.84
C SER A 218 27.22 26.67 -19.42
N GLU A 219 26.92 27.62 -20.31
CA GLU A 219 26.92 29.05 -19.98
C GLU A 219 25.92 29.37 -18.87
N SER A 220 24.73 28.77 -18.92
CA SER A 220 23.74 28.94 -17.86
C SER A 220 24.22 28.34 -16.54
N LEU A 221 24.81 27.14 -16.54
CA LEU A 221 25.35 26.49 -15.35
C LEU A 221 26.44 27.35 -14.70
N ASP A 222 27.38 27.87 -15.48
CA ASP A 222 28.43 28.77 -14.99
C ASP A 222 27.83 29.96 -14.23
N LEU A 223 26.75 30.56 -14.74
CA LEU A 223 26.06 31.66 -14.04
C LEU A 223 25.44 31.21 -12.71
N TYR A 224 24.75 30.07 -12.69
CA TYR A 224 24.15 29.53 -11.46
C TYR A 224 25.22 29.16 -10.42
N LEU A 225 26.30 28.51 -10.85
CA LEU A 225 27.40 28.10 -9.98
C LEU A 225 28.11 29.31 -9.34
N ARG A 226 28.34 30.38 -10.10
CA ARG A 226 28.92 31.61 -9.55
C ARG A 226 27.95 32.36 -8.65
N TYR A 227 26.67 32.35 -8.97
CA TYR A 227 25.68 33.11 -8.20
C TYR A 227 25.32 32.43 -6.88
N TYR A 228 24.93 31.15 -6.92
CA TYR A 228 24.43 30.41 -5.75
C TYR A 228 25.54 29.74 -4.96
N TYR A 229 26.55 29.18 -5.63
CA TYR A 229 27.67 28.49 -4.97
C TYR A 229 28.93 29.35 -4.86
N ARG A 230 28.88 30.60 -5.35
CA ARG A 230 29.96 31.58 -5.24
C ARG A 230 31.30 31.13 -5.80
N LEU A 231 31.33 30.19 -6.75
CA LEU A 231 32.58 29.73 -7.37
C LEU A 231 33.25 30.85 -8.18
N THR A 232 34.58 30.91 -8.18
CA THR A 232 35.36 31.83 -9.03
C THR A 232 35.43 31.31 -10.47
N ALA A 233 35.98 32.12 -11.37
CA ALA A 233 36.19 31.66 -12.75
C ALA A 233 37.23 30.53 -12.79
N GLU A 234 38.28 30.64 -11.99
CA GLU A 234 39.35 29.65 -11.89
C GLU A 234 38.83 28.31 -11.35
N GLU A 235 38.01 28.35 -10.29
CA GLU A 235 37.40 27.16 -9.70
C GLU A 235 36.39 26.48 -10.63
N LEU A 236 35.68 27.25 -11.47
CA LEU A 236 34.83 26.68 -12.50
C LEU A 236 35.63 25.96 -13.58
N GLU A 237 36.76 26.53 -14.01
CA GLU A 237 37.62 25.85 -14.97
C GLU A 237 38.22 24.58 -14.35
N GLU A 238 38.64 24.61 -13.09
CA GLU A 238 39.07 23.42 -12.36
C GLU A 238 37.97 22.34 -12.32
N LEU A 239 36.72 22.73 -12.02
CA LEU A 239 35.57 21.82 -12.02
C LEU A 239 35.38 21.15 -13.38
N LYS A 240 35.52 21.90 -14.47
CA LYS A 240 35.39 21.40 -15.85
C LYS A 240 36.55 20.49 -16.24
N GLU A 241 37.76 20.78 -15.75
CA GLU A 241 38.98 20.02 -16.04
C GLU A 241 39.07 18.68 -15.29
N ILE A 242 38.33 18.49 -14.20
CA ILE A 242 38.28 17.20 -13.51
C ILE A 242 37.87 16.10 -14.50
N PRO A 243 38.65 15.01 -14.67
CA PRO A 243 38.37 14.03 -15.70
C PRO A 243 37.14 13.18 -15.35
N ASN A 244 36.09 13.21 -16.17
CA ASN A 244 34.85 12.43 -16.03
C ASN A 244 34.12 12.56 -14.66
N ILE A 245 32.91 12.02 -14.62
CA ILE A 245 32.06 12.07 -13.42
C ILE A 245 32.56 11.13 -12.33
N GLU A 246 33.14 9.98 -12.68
CA GLU A 246 33.61 9.01 -11.69
C GLU A 246 34.77 9.55 -10.87
N GLN A 247 35.73 10.25 -11.49
CA GLN A 247 36.82 10.89 -10.75
C GLN A 247 36.31 12.10 -9.96
N PHE A 248 35.34 12.84 -10.50
CA PHE A 248 34.68 13.91 -9.76
C PHE A 248 34.04 13.40 -8.47
N GLN A 249 33.33 12.28 -8.53
CA GLN A 249 32.68 11.67 -7.36
C GLN A 249 33.68 11.20 -6.28
N ILE A 250 34.87 10.76 -6.68
CA ILE A 250 35.90 10.24 -5.76
C ILE A 250 36.73 11.38 -5.14
N GLU A 251 37.15 12.35 -5.95
CA GLU A 251 38.20 13.32 -5.56
C GLU A 251 37.68 14.77 -5.58
N GLY A 252 36.77 15.10 -6.50
CA GLY A 252 36.29 16.46 -6.75
C GLY A 252 35.20 16.93 -5.79
N THR A 253 34.27 16.05 -5.43
CA THR A 253 33.11 16.37 -4.58
C THR A 253 33.54 16.99 -3.25
N THR A 254 34.43 16.34 -2.51
CA THR A 254 34.91 16.83 -1.21
C THR A 254 35.65 18.17 -1.33
N HIS A 255 36.42 18.37 -2.41
CA HIS A 255 37.15 19.62 -2.62
C HIS A 255 36.19 20.81 -2.80
N PHE A 256 35.26 20.69 -3.75
CA PHE A 256 34.29 21.75 -4.02
C PHE A 256 33.26 21.92 -2.90
N GLU A 257 32.87 20.84 -2.22
CA GLU A 257 32.03 20.90 -1.03
C GLU A 257 32.66 21.77 0.05
N ASN A 258 33.94 21.57 0.36
CA ASN A 258 34.62 22.38 1.37
C ASN A 258 34.68 23.86 0.97
N ILE A 259 35.04 24.17 -0.27
CA ILE A 259 35.08 25.56 -0.78
C ILE A 259 33.71 26.24 -0.61
N ILE A 260 32.65 25.55 -1.02
CA ILE A 260 31.30 26.11 -0.96
C ILE A 260 30.86 26.26 0.49
N GLN A 261 31.10 25.25 1.34
CA GLN A 261 30.76 25.31 2.77
C GLN A 261 31.43 26.49 3.48
N GLU A 262 32.73 26.69 3.26
CA GLU A 262 33.48 27.80 3.85
C GLU A 262 32.89 29.15 3.44
N ARG A 263 32.57 29.33 2.15
CA ARG A 263 32.01 30.58 1.63
C ARG A 263 30.58 30.84 2.10
N MET A 264 29.76 29.80 2.19
CA MET A 264 28.39 29.93 2.69
C MET A 264 28.39 30.28 4.19
N ALA A 265 29.27 29.65 4.98
CA ALA A 265 29.45 30.00 6.39
C ALA A 265 30.00 31.43 6.58
N GLU A 266 30.88 31.90 5.69
CA GLU A 266 31.34 33.29 5.71
C GLU A 266 30.21 34.27 5.33
N TYR A 267 29.37 33.91 4.36
CA TYR A 267 28.22 34.72 3.96
C TYR A 267 27.21 34.91 5.10
N GLU A 268 26.89 33.83 5.83
CA GLU A 268 26.01 33.87 7.01
C GLU A 268 26.59 34.71 8.15
N LYS A 269 27.92 34.74 8.33
CA LYS A 269 28.54 35.58 9.37
C LYS A 269 28.47 37.07 9.06
N ASN A 270 28.37 37.42 7.78
CA ASN A 270 28.48 38.79 7.29
C ASN A 270 27.12 39.44 6.94
N ASN A 271 26.01 38.71 7.05
CA ASN A 271 24.64 39.21 6.82
C ASN A 271 23.74 38.89 8.02
#